data_AF-A0A3G6IRG9-F1
#
_entry.id   AF-A0A3G6IRG9-F1
#
_cell.length_a   1.000
_cell.length_b   1.000
_cell.length_c   1.000
_cell.angle_alpha   90.00
_cell.angle_beta   90.00
_cell.angle_gamma   90.00
#
_symmetry.space_group_name_H-M   'P 1'
#
loop_
_entity.id
_entity.type
_entity.pdbx_description
1 polymer ?
#
loop_
_entity_poly.entity_id
_entity_poly.type
_entity_poly.pdbx_seq_one_letter_code
_entity_poly.pdbx_strand_id
1 'polypeptide(L)' 'MTMTQQEATPGPVMGYTEAPGQTTPTPINKVIERCGTKGLHEKGTTFFTDGTSGWTEQCAAHMK' A
#
# COMPACT_ATOMS: atom_id res chain seq x y z
N MET A 1 -1.51 1.10 25.77
CA MET A 1 -1.40 1.89 24.52
C MET A 1 -0.32 1.22 23.68
N THR A 2 -0.70 0.31 22.78
CA THR A 2 0.27 -0.39 21.93
C THR A 2 -0.26 -0.34 20.50
N MET A 3 -0.07 0.82 19.87
CA MET A 3 -0.21 0.99 18.43
C MET A 3 1.07 0.48 17.78
N THR A 4 1.23 -0.84 17.72
CA THR A 4 2.30 -1.44 16.91
C THR A 4 1.84 -1.50 15.45
N GLN A 5 2.20 -0.42 14.76
CA GLN A 5 2.65 -0.42 13.36
C GLN A 5 1.58 -0.34 12.25
N GLN A 6 1.61 0.83 11.59
CA GLN A 6 1.26 1.14 10.20
C GLN A 6 -0.20 1.46 9.84
N GLU A 7 -0.54 2.73 10.15
CA GLU A 7 -1.31 3.64 9.29
C GLU A 7 -2.60 3.08 8.67
N ALA A 8 -3.54 2.69 9.54
CA ALA A 8 -4.95 2.78 9.22
C ALA A 8 -5.36 4.26 9.11
N THR A 9 -4.77 5.00 8.16
CA THR A 9 -5.18 6.36 7.81
C THR A 9 -6.40 6.19 6.91
N PRO A 10 -7.62 6.54 7.34
CA PRO A 10 -8.84 6.39 6.53
C PRO A 10 -8.92 7.45 5.41
N GLY A 11 -7.77 7.90 4.90
CA GLY A 11 -7.65 8.92 3.88
C GLY A 11 -7.32 8.32 2.51
N PRO A 12 -7.53 9.07 1.42
CA PRO A 12 -7.15 8.64 0.09
C PRO A 12 -5.63 8.41 0.04
N VAL A 13 -5.22 7.15 -0.06
CA VAL A 13 -3.82 6.78 -0.29
C VAL A 13 -3.54 6.82 -1.79
N MET A 14 -2.38 7.32 -2.21
CA MET A 14 -2.02 7.34 -3.63
C MET A 14 -1.51 5.96 -4.04
N GLY A 15 -2.22 5.30 -4.95
CA GLY A 15 -1.90 3.93 -5.33
C GLY A 15 -2.68 3.42 -6.54
N TYR A 16 -2.46 2.16 -6.86
CA TYR A 16 -3.22 1.45 -7.88
C TYR A 16 -3.45 0.01 -7.41
N THR A 17 -4.64 -0.52 -7.66
CA THR A 17 -4.96 -1.95 -7.43
C THR A 17 -4.73 -2.80 -8.68
N GLU A 18 -4.30 -2.19 -9.78
CA GLU A 18 -4.04 -2.84 -11.06
C GLU A 18 -2.56 -3.28 -11.19
N ALA A 19 -2.20 -3.85 -12.34
CA ALA A 19 -0.82 -4.25 -12.59
C ALA A 19 0.14 -3.03 -12.61
N PRO A 20 1.33 -3.14 -12.02
CA PRO A 20 2.38 -2.13 -12.10
C PRO A 20 2.69 -1.74 -13.55
N GLY A 21 2.79 -0.44 -13.81
CA GLY A 21 3.17 0.11 -15.12
C GLY A 21 2.02 0.31 -16.12
N GLN A 22 0.78 -0.07 -15.79
CA GLN A 22 -0.37 0.18 -16.65
C GLN A 22 -1.12 1.48 -16.32
N THR A 23 -1.03 1.93 -15.06
CA THR A 23 -1.83 3.03 -14.51
C THR A 23 -0.98 3.89 -13.58
N THR A 24 -1.17 5.21 -13.63
CA THR A 24 -0.58 6.15 -12.67
C THR A 24 -1.25 6.03 -11.30
N PRO A 25 -0.53 6.19 -10.19
CA PRO A 25 -1.13 6.16 -8.85
C PRO A 25 -2.27 7.18 -8.75
N THR A 26 -3.46 6.70 -8.40
CA THR A 26 -4.64 7.53 -8.16
C THR A 26 -4.99 7.51 -6.67
N PRO A 27 -5.68 8.53 -6.15
CA PRO A 27 -6.18 8.51 -4.79
C PRO A 27 -7.21 7.39 -4.64
N ILE A 28 -6.86 6.35 -3.90
CA ILE A 28 -7.72 5.22 -3.58
C ILE A 28 -8.14 5.31 -2.10
N ASN A 29 -9.43 5.22 -1.84
CA ASN A 29 -9.98 5.19 -0.47
C ASN A 29 -9.91 3.77 0.10
N LYS A 30 -8.70 3.27 0.29
CA LYS A 30 -8.43 1.92 0.81
C LYS A 30 -7.52 2.01 2.03
N VAL A 31 -7.77 1.15 3.01
CA VAL A 31 -6.98 1.09 4.25
C VAL A 31 -5.86 0.08 4.07
N ILE A 32 -4.63 0.53 4.29
CA ILE A 32 -3.44 -0.32 4.27
C ILE A 32 -3.46 -1.22 5.51
N GLU A 33 -3.45 -2.52 5.30
CA GLU A 33 -3.25 -3.50 6.38
C GLU A 33 -1.77 -3.70 6.64
N ARG A 34 -0.98 -3.88 5.58
CA ARG A 34 0.47 -4.06 5.65
C ARG A 34 1.15 -3.73 4.34
N CYS A 35 2.37 -3.21 4.43
CA CYS A 35 3.24 -3.07 3.26
C CYS A 35 3.87 -4.42 2.89
N GLY A 36 4.19 -4.57 1.61
CA GLY A 36 4.90 -5.71 1.08
C GLY A 36 6.30 -5.84 1.67
N THR A 37 6.84 -7.05 1.59
CA THR A 37 8.18 -7.36 2.10
C THR A 37 9.24 -7.04 1.06
N LYS A 38 10.23 -6.20 1.43
CA LYS A 38 11.36 -5.86 0.56
C LYS A 38 12.14 -7.13 0.16
N GLY A 39 12.37 -7.30 -1.14
CA GLY A 39 13.11 -8.45 -1.68
C GLY A 39 12.25 -9.70 -1.96
N LEU A 40 11.00 -9.72 -1.48
CA LEU A 40 10.02 -10.76 -1.83
C LEU A 40 8.92 -10.21 -2.74
N HIS A 41 8.44 -9.01 -2.45
CA HIS A 41 7.41 -8.31 -3.21
C HIS A 41 8.01 -7.13 -3.97
N GLU A 42 7.32 -6.70 -5.01
CA GLU A 42 7.69 -5.50 -5.74
C GLU A 42 7.66 -4.28 -4.80
N LYS A 43 8.55 -3.32 -5.05
CA LYS A 43 8.63 -2.11 -4.22
C LYS A 43 7.30 -1.37 -4.29
N GLY A 44 6.67 -1.18 -3.14
CA GLY A 44 5.38 -0.51 -3.01
C GLY A 44 4.17 -1.43 -3.03
N THR A 45 4.35 -2.74 -3.18
CA THR A 45 3.28 -3.71 -2.89
C THR A 45 2.64 -3.40 -1.55
N THR A 46 1.32 -3.39 -1.52
CA THR A 46 0.50 -2.99 -0.39
C THR A 46 -0.64 -3.99 -0.28
N PHE A 47 -0.85 -4.50 0.92
CA PHE A 47 -2.00 -5.34 1.23
C PHE A 47 -3.00 -4.48 1.98
N PHE A 48 -4.23 -4.46 1.49
CA PHE A 48 -5.32 -3.71 2.08
C PHE A 48 -6.13 -4.60 3.02
N THR A 49 -6.85 -4.00 3.97
CA THR A 49 -7.72 -4.73 4.92
C THR A 49 -8.91 -5.42 4.26
N ASP A 50 -9.18 -5.10 2.99
CA ASP A 50 -10.21 -5.72 2.14
C ASP A 50 -9.73 -7.03 1.50
N GLY A 51 -8.54 -7.52 1.85
CA GLY A 51 -7.90 -8.71 1.28
C GLY A 51 -7.32 -8.50 -0.12
N THR A 52 -7.61 -7.38 -0.77
CA THR A 52 -6.98 -6.99 -2.03
C THR A 52 -5.53 -6.55 -1.82
N SER A 53 -4.67 -6.84 -2.78
CA SER A 53 -3.33 -6.28 -2.88
C SER A 53 -3.25 -5.27 -4.02
N GLY A 54 -2.41 -4.26 -3.86
CA GLY A 54 -2.08 -3.31 -4.91
C GLY A 54 -0.72 -2.69 -4.67
N TRP A 55 -0.53 -1.49 -5.17
CA TRP A 55 0.66 -0.68 -4.95
C TRP A 55 0.26 0.65 -4.36
N THR A 56 1.05 1.15 -3.40
CA THR A 56 0.89 2.51 -2.86
C THR A 56 2.22 3.20 -2.72
N GLU A 57 2.21 4.53 -2.86
CA GLU A 57 3.40 5.34 -2.72
C GLU A 57 3.95 5.32 -1.28
N GLN A 58 3.07 5.22 -0.26
CA GLN A 58 3.49 5.11 1.14
C GLN A 58 4.29 3.84 1.39
N CYS A 59 3.82 2.68 0.92
CA CYS A 59 4.60 1.46 1.03
C CYS A 59 5.86 1.51 0.17
N ALA A 60 5.83 2.15 -1.00
CA ALA A 60 7.02 2.30 -1.83
C ALA A 60 8.08 3.16 -1.13
N ALA A 61 7.67 4.18 -0.38
CA ALA A 61 8.54 5.03 0.42
C ALA A 61 9.08 4.30 1.66
N HIS A 62 8.29 3.40 2.26
CA HIS A 62 8.72 2.57 3.40
C HIS A 62 9.68 1.44 2.99
N MET A 63 9.50 0.87 1.79
CA MET A 63 10.34 -0.20 1.23
C MET A 63 11.63 0.33 0.59
N LYS A 64 12.37 1.19 1.30
CA LYS A 64 13.71 1.67 0.90
C LYS A 64 14.77 0.58 1.04
#